data_AF-A0A852REB9-F1
#
_entry.id   AF-A0A852REB9-F1
#
_cell.length_a   1.000
_cell.length_b   1.000
_cell.length_c   1.000
_cell.angle_alpha   90.00
_cell.angle_beta   90.00
_cell.angle_gamma   90.00
#
_symmetry.space_group_name_H-M   'P 1'
#
loop_
_entity.id
_entity.type
_entity.pdbx_description
1 polymer ?
#
loop_
_entity_poly.entity_id
_entity_poly.type
_entity_poly.pdbx_seq_one_letter_code
_entity_poly.pdbx_strand_id
1 'polypeptide(L)'
;MSTANLSDPDLRRLLVRAATGDVEAFLDFYDATCAVTWRLELCRHGHADRAKDAVTRRYVGAWLHAAAQARSGLSARAWLLSLSPDLMPPLAWDDVARVGA
;
A
#
# COMPACT_ATOMS: atom_id res chain seq x y z
N MET A 1 12.88 13.11 7.88
CA MET A 1 11.51 12.56 7.77
C MET A 1 11.30 11.66 8.96
N SER A 2 10.42 12.05 9.90
CA SER A 2 10.22 11.31 11.16
C SER A 2 9.60 9.95 10.88
N THR A 3 10.30 8.89 11.27
CA THR A 3 9.79 7.52 11.43
C THR A 3 8.82 7.45 12.61
N ALA A 4 7.77 8.28 12.59
CA ALA A 4 6.70 8.16 13.57
C ALA A 4 6.05 6.79 13.35
N ASN A 5 6.21 5.89 14.32
CA ASN A 5 5.52 4.61 14.31
C ASN A 5 4.03 4.88 14.56
N LEU A 6 3.30 5.22 13.51
CA LEU A 6 1.89 5.60 13.59
C LEU A 6 1.07 4.48 14.24
N SER A 7 0.09 4.85 15.06
CA SER A 7 -0.82 3.86 15.63
C SER A 7 -1.68 3.26 14.51
N ASP A 8 -2.27 2.08 14.75
CA ASP A 8 -3.21 1.50 13.79
C ASP A 8 -4.42 2.40 13.47
N PRO A 9 -5.05 3.08 14.47
CA PRO A 9 -6.07 4.09 14.21
C PRO A 9 -5.61 5.23 13.28
N ASP A 10 -4.37 5.69 13.40
CA ASP A 10 -3.84 6.76 12.55
C ASP A 10 -3.67 6.30 11.11
N LEU A 11 -3.10 5.10 10.92
CA LEU A 11 -2.99 4.49 9.60
C LEU A 11 -4.36 4.27 8.96
N ARG A 12 -5.37 3.86 9.75
CA ARG A 12 -6.74 3.72 9.27
C ARG A 12 -7.34 5.06 8.83
N ARG A 13 -7.08 6.16 9.55
CA ARG A 13 -7.54 7.51 9.15
C ARG A 13 -6.91 7.93 7.82
N LEU A 14 -5.62 7.65 7.63
CA LEU A 14 -4.94 7.92 6.36
C LEU A 14 -5.57 7.14 5.20
N LEU A 15 -5.87 5.85 5.38
CA LEU A 15 -6.55 5.05 4.35
C LEU A 15 -7.98 5.51 4.05
N VAL A 16 -8.72 6.00 5.06
CA VAL A 16 -10.07 6.58 4.84
C VAL A 16 -9.99 7.86 4.00
N ARG A 17 -8.99 8.71 4.24
CA ARG A 17 -8.75 9.90 3.41
C ARG A 17 -8.28 9.52 2.00
N ALA A 18 -7.34 8.58 1.90
CA ALA A 18 -6.87 8.09 0.61
C ALA A 18 -8.01 7.51 -0.24
N ALA A 19 -9.00 6.86 0.38
CA ALA A 19 -10.19 6.36 -0.30
C ALA A 19 -11.05 7.45 -0.97
N THR A 20 -10.87 8.73 -0.60
CA THR A 20 -11.52 9.88 -1.25
C THR A 20 -10.62 10.58 -2.27
N GLY A 21 -9.48 9.98 -2.65
CA GLY A 21 -8.51 10.57 -3.58
C GLY A 21 -7.46 11.48 -2.94
N ASP A 22 -7.32 11.49 -1.61
CA ASP A 22 -6.30 12.27 -0.91
C ASP A 22 -4.91 11.63 -1.07
N VAL A 23 -4.14 12.13 -2.04
CA VAL A 23 -2.80 11.63 -2.38
C VAL A 23 -1.82 11.82 -1.23
N GLU A 24 -1.85 12.97 -0.56
CA GLU A 24 -0.94 13.26 0.57
C GLU A 24 -1.17 12.29 1.73
N ALA A 25 -2.43 12.00 2.07
CA ALA A 25 -2.74 11.00 3.08
C ALA A 25 -2.20 9.61 2.71
N PHE A 26 -2.18 9.26 1.42
CA PHE A 26 -1.62 7.99 0.97
C PHE A 26 -0.09 7.98 0.98
N LEU A 27 0.57 9.10 0.67
CA LEU A 27 2.02 9.25 0.81
C LEU A 27 2.44 9.13 2.28
N ASP A 28 1.72 9.76 3.21
CA ASP A 28 1.95 9.59 4.65
C ASP A 28 1.80 8.12 5.09
N PHE A 29 0.81 7.40 4.54
CA PHE A 29 0.62 5.98 4.80
C PHE A 29 1.78 5.14 4.24
N TYR A 30 2.24 5.45 3.02
CA TYR A 30 3.40 4.83 2.40
C TYR A 30 4.65 5.01 3.26
N ASP A 31 4.98 6.25 3.64
CA ASP A 31 6.17 6.55 4.44
C ASP A 31 6.16 5.84 5.80
N ALA A 32 4.99 5.74 6.43
CA ALA A 32 4.84 5.04 7.71
C ALA A 32 4.95 3.51 7.62
N THR A 33 4.82 2.92 6.43
CA THR A 33 4.72 1.45 6.25
C THR A 33 5.77 0.86 5.30
N CYS A 34 6.43 1.66 4.46
CA CYS A 34 7.28 1.18 3.38
C CYS A 34 8.44 0.30 3.88
N ALA A 35 9.03 0.64 5.02
CA ALA A 35 10.15 -0.10 5.58
C ALA A 35 9.77 -1.54 5.98
N VAL A 36 8.58 -1.76 6.55
CA VAL A 36 8.13 -3.13 6.92
C VAL A 36 7.69 -3.90 5.67
N THR A 37 7.02 -3.23 4.74
CA THR A 37 6.58 -3.83 3.47
C THR A 37 7.77 -4.26 2.62
N TRP A 38 8.81 -3.43 2.53
CA TRP A 38 10.05 -3.73 1.84
C TRP A 38 10.74 -4.97 2.42
N ARG A 39 10.87 -5.05 3.74
CA ARG A 39 11.48 -6.20 4.41
C ARG A 39 10.70 -7.49 4.13
N LEU A 40 9.37 -7.44 4.17
CA LEU A 40 8.52 -8.59 3.83
C LEU A 40 8.79 -9.07 2.40
N GLU A 41 8.71 -8.20 1.41
CA GLU A 41 8.90 -8.61 0.01
C GLU A 41 10.34 -9.05 -0.28
N LEU A 42 11.33 -8.43 0.36
CA LEU A 42 12.71 -8.87 0.24
C LEU A 42 12.90 -10.28 0.78
N CYS A 43 12.32 -10.60 1.94
CA CYS A 43 12.32 -11.95 2.49
C CYS A 43 11.57 -12.95 1.60
N ARG A 44 10.48 -12.52 0.95
CA ARG A 44 9.64 -13.38 0.12
C ARG A 44 10.27 -13.73 -1.23
N HIS A 45 10.94 -12.77 -1.85
CA HIS A 45 11.50 -12.93 -3.21
C HIS A 45 12.99 -13.22 -3.25
N GLY A 46 13.75 -12.88 -2.20
CA GLY A 46 15.21 -13.05 -2.15
C GLY A 46 16.02 -12.15 -3.09
N HIS A 47 15.36 -11.32 -3.91
CA HIS A 47 15.99 -10.46 -4.91
C HIS A 47 15.40 -9.04 -4.84
N ALA A 48 16.28 -8.03 -4.78
CA ALA A 48 15.88 -6.64 -4.60
C ALA A 48 14.96 -6.11 -5.72
N ASP A 49 15.23 -6.46 -6.98
CA ASP A 49 14.42 -6.00 -8.11
C ASP A 49 12.99 -6.55 -8.05
N ARG A 50 12.85 -7.85 -7.77
CA ARG A 50 11.53 -8.49 -7.59
C ARG A 50 10.79 -7.94 -6.38
N ALA A 51 11.51 -7.65 -5.29
CA ALA A 51 10.93 -7.03 -4.12
C ALA A 51 10.42 -5.62 -4.40
N LYS A 52 11.18 -4.81 -5.17
CA LYS A 52 10.77 -3.46 -5.58
C LYS A 52 9.49 -3.47 -6.40
N ASP A 53 9.40 -4.37 -7.37
CA ASP A 53 8.20 -4.54 -8.19
C ASP A 53 7.00 -4.97 -7.33
N ALA A 54 7.20 -5.92 -6.42
CA ALA A 54 6.15 -6.41 -5.54
C ALA A 54 5.65 -5.34 -4.56
N VAL A 55 6.56 -4.55 -3.97
CA VAL A 55 6.20 -3.40 -3.12
C VAL A 55 5.37 -2.39 -3.91
N THR A 56 5.80 -2.07 -5.14
CA THR A 56 5.09 -1.13 -6.02
C THR A 56 3.67 -1.61 -6.30
N ARG A 57 3.50 -2.86 -6.73
CA ARG A 57 2.17 -3.45 -6.97
C ARG A 57 1.32 -3.46 -5.72
N ARG A 58 1.88 -3.79 -4.56
CA ARG A 58 1.16 -3.81 -3.28
C ARG A 58 0.62 -2.44 -2.91
N TYR A 59 1.40 -1.37 -3.06
CA TYR A 59 0.92 -0.02 -2.77
C TYR A 59 -0.08 0.47 -3.81
N VAL A 60 0.08 0.13 -5.10
CA VAL A 60 -0.98 0.44 -6.07
C VAL A 60 -2.28 -0.28 -5.72
N GLY A 61 -2.23 -1.55 -5.29
CA GLY A 61 -3.40 -2.25 -4.78
C GLY A 61 -4.00 -1.62 -3.54
N ALA A 62 -3.16 -1.15 -2.62
CA ALA A 62 -3.62 -0.45 -1.44
C ALA A 62 -4.34 0.86 -1.79
N TRP A 63 -3.86 1.62 -2.79
CA TRP A 63 -4.53 2.81 -3.29
C TRP A 63 -5.89 2.48 -3.92
N LEU A 64 -5.92 1.56 -4.88
CA LEU A 64 -7.14 1.18 -5.60
C LEU A 64 -8.22 0.57 -4.70
N HIS A 65 -7.81 -0.03 -3.57
CA HIS A 65 -8.71 -0.72 -2.65
C HIS A 65 -8.75 -0.11 -1.25
N ALA A 66 -8.31 1.14 -1.08
CA ALA A 66 -8.27 1.80 0.24
C ALA A 66 -9.63 1.76 0.95
N ALA A 67 -10.72 1.99 0.23
CA ALA A 67 -12.09 1.92 0.76
C ALA A 67 -12.48 0.53 1.29
N ALA A 68 -11.85 -0.54 0.79
CA ALA A 68 -12.12 -1.91 1.23
C ALA A 68 -11.47 -2.23 2.58
N GLN A 69 -10.46 -1.47 3.03
CA GLN A 69 -9.77 -1.75 4.28
C GLN A 69 -10.73 -1.74 5.47
N ALA A 70 -11.66 -0.78 5.55
CA ALA A 70 -12.62 -0.68 6.66
C ALA A 70 -13.52 -1.93 6.81
N ARG A 71 -13.75 -2.66 5.72
CA ARG A 71 -14.56 -3.90 5.70
C ARG A 71 -13.75 -5.17 5.91
N SER A 72 -12.42 -5.09 5.94
CA SER A 72 -11.55 -6.26 6.04
C SER A 72 -11.56 -6.95 7.41
N GLY A 73 -11.94 -6.22 8.47
CA GLY A 73 -11.80 -6.70 9.85
C GLY A 73 -10.34 -6.77 10.34
N LEU A 74 -9.37 -6.37 9.51
CA LEU A 74 -7.94 -6.36 9.83
C LEU A 74 -7.48 -4.97 10.26
N SER A 75 -6.41 -4.93 11.06
CA SER A 75 -5.62 -3.72 11.28
C SER A 75 -5.12 -3.17 9.92
N ALA A 76 -4.89 -1.87 9.80
CA ALA A 76 -4.45 -1.25 8.54
C ALA A 76 -3.14 -1.87 8.02
N ARG A 77 -2.20 -2.18 8.92
CA ARG A 77 -0.96 -2.89 8.57
C ARG A 77 -1.21 -4.33 8.15
N ALA A 78 -2.00 -5.09 8.91
CA ALA A 78 -2.28 -6.48 8.55
C ALA A 78 -3.02 -6.57 7.21
N TRP A 79 -3.97 -5.66 6.95
CA TRP A 79 -4.63 -5.54 5.67
C TRP A 79 -3.63 -5.26 4.54
N LEU A 80 -2.77 -4.25 4.67
CA LEU A 80 -1.74 -3.95 3.67
C LEU A 80 -0.86 -5.15 3.38
N LEU A 81 -0.39 -5.86 4.42
CA LEU A 81 0.48 -7.04 4.29
C LEU A 81 -0.27 -8.27 3.77
N SER A 82 -1.59 -8.32 3.90
CA SER A 82 -2.43 -9.40 3.36
C SER A 82 -2.66 -9.31 1.84
N LEU A 83 -2.49 -8.11 1.25
CA LEU A 83 -2.59 -7.95 -0.20
C LEU A 83 -1.57 -8.85 -0.89
N SER A 84 -1.92 -9.45 -2.03
CA SER A 84 -0.97 -10.28 -2.78
C SER A 84 -0.55 -9.56 -4.05
N PRO A 85 0.66 -8.98 -4.12
CA PRO A 85 1.12 -8.27 -5.31
C PRO A 85 1.38 -9.21 -6.50
N ASP A 86 1.35 -10.53 -6.30
CA ASP A 86 1.49 -11.53 -7.36
C ASP A 86 0.13 -11.84 -8.02
N LEU A 87 -0.98 -11.56 -7.32
CA LEU A 87 -2.34 -11.67 -7.87
C LEU A 87 -2.76 -10.37 -8.57
N MET A 88 -1.97 -9.31 -8.45
CA MET A 88 -2.19 -8.07 -9.16
C MET A 88 -1.49 -8.12 -10.51
N PRO A 89 -2.19 -7.77 -11.62
CA PRO A 89 -1.55 -7.72 -12.92
C PRO A 89 -0.34 -6.76 -12.90
N PRO A 90 0.67 -6.99 -13.74
CA PRO A 90 1.73 -6.01 -13.94
C PRO A 90 1.09 -4.68 -14.30
N LEU A 91 1.54 -3.58 -13.69
CA LEU A 91 1.04 -2.25 -14.01
C LEU A 91 1.39 -1.96 -15.48
N ALA A 92 0.40 -2.04 -16.36
CA ALA A 92 0.52 -1.51 -17.70
C ALA A 92 0.34 0.00 -17.61
N TRP A 93 1.05 0.75 -18.44
CA TRP A 93 0.93 2.21 -18.52
C TRP A 93 -0.53 2.66 -18.78
N ASP A 94 -1.33 1.80 -19.44
CA ASP A 94 -2.76 1.98 -19.70
C ASP A 94 -3.63 2.06 -18.42
N ASP A 95 -3.25 1.37 -17.35
CA ASP A 95 -4.01 1.36 -16.09
C ASP A 95 -3.85 2.67 -15.31
N VAL A 96 -2.71 3.34 -15.47
CA VAL A 96 -2.40 4.62 -14.80
C VAL A 96 -3.26 5.76 -15.37
N ALA A 97 -3.60 5.69 -16.66
CA ALA A 97 -4.41 6.70 -17.33
C ALA A 97 -5.87 6.78 -16.83
N ARG A 98 -6.40 5.70 -16.23
CA ARG A 98 -7.78 5.68 -15.68
C ARG A 98 -7.91 6.25 -14.27
N VAL A 99 -6.81 6.44 -13.55
CA VAL A 99 -6.82 6.89 -12.14
C VAL A 99 -6.83 8.42 -12.03
N GLY A 100 -6.69 9.14 -13.15
CA GLY A 100 -6.57 10.61 -13.20
C GLY A 100 -7.65 11.37 -13.98
N ALA A 101 -8.81 10.78 -14.27
CA ALA A 101 -9.95 11.43 -14.94
C ALA A 101 -11.16 11.53 -14.01
#